data_AF-A0A418XD53-F1
#
_entry.id   AF-A0A418XD53-F1
#
_cell.length_a   1.000
_cell.length_b   1.000
_cell.length_c   1.000
_cell.angle_alpha   90.00
_cell.angle_beta   90.00
_cell.angle_gamma   90.00
#
_symmetry.space_group_name_H-M   'P 1'
#
loop_
_entity.id
_entity.type
_entity.pdbx_description
1 polymer ?
#
loop_
_entity_poly.entity_id
_entity_poly.type
_entity_poly.pdbx_seq_one_letter_code
_entity_poly.pdbx_strand_id
1 'polypeptide(L)'
;MRILTYKRTHTGDPDKLGRFGVRDCMGRVRDLHFDAVIGIGGIGSEACSNGIAGKITWIGLNPKKRANPYAEGTLVEFEQFVLLEAKGPSLQVEAPHLARRMYEGKVRYLLNDYTEEEQLEAEAIVNWLREGKQVNEVVGGEDSHCRPSCRSVARERDSRKRC
;
A
#
# COMPACT_ATOMS: atom_id res chain seq x y z
N MET A 1 -2.67 4.30 18.56
CA MET A 1 -3.57 3.43 17.78
C MET A 1 -2.72 2.39 17.03
N ARG A 2 -3.14 1.13 16.87
CA ARG A 2 -2.35 0.15 16.08
C ARG A 2 -2.68 0.25 14.60
N ILE A 3 -1.70 0.60 13.76
CA ILE A 3 -1.91 0.86 12.34
C ILE A 3 -1.12 -0.14 11.51
N LEU A 4 -1.81 -0.92 10.69
CA LEU A 4 -1.17 -1.76 9.68
C LEU A 4 -0.91 -0.93 8.42
N THR A 5 0.35 -0.64 8.10
CA THR A 5 0.72 -0.06 6.80
C THR A 5 1.32 -1.14 5.92
N TYR A 6 0.88 -1.28 4.67
CA TYR A 6 1.42 -2.31 3.77
C TYR A 6 1.45 -1.91 2.30
N LYS A 7 2.36 -2.53 1.56
CA LYS A 7 2.54 -2.30 0.11
C LYS A 7 1.60 -3.15 -0.73
N ARG A 8 1.01 -2.52 -1.74
CA ARG A 8 0.22 -3.12 -2.81
C ARG A 8 0.97 -3.03 -4.12
N THR A 9 0.83 -4.05 -4.95
CA THR A 9 1.34 -4.04 -6.33
C THR A 9 0.23 -3.85 -7.35
N HIS A 10 -1.02 -4.10 -6.98
CA HIS A 10 -2.20 -3.99 -7.83
C HIS A 10 -3.43 -3.51 -7.03
N THR A 11 -4.48 -3.16 -7.77
CA THR A 11 -5.76 -2.69 -7.22
C THR A 11 -6.78 -3.83 -7.05
N GLY A 12 -7.89 -3.57 -6.34
CA GLY A 12 -8.99 -4.53 -6.19
C GLY A 12 -8.89 -5.45 -4.99
N ASP A 13 -7.93 -5.22 -4.11
CA ASP A 13 -7.93 -5.71 -2.74
C ASP A 13 -7.42 -4.61 -1.78
N PRO A 14 -8.28 -3.91 -1.02
CA PRO A 14 -9.71 -4.13 -0.83
C PRO A 14 -10.55 -3.81 -2.07
N ASP A 15 -11.79 -4.29 -2.08
CA ASP A 15 -12.76 -3.93 -3.10
C ASP A 15 -13.44 -2.57 -2.83
N LYS A 16 -14.37 -2.17 -3.71
CA LYS A 16 -15.10 -0.91 -3.61
C LYS A 16 -16.00 -0.80 -2.36
N LEU A 17 -16.30 -1.92 -1.71
CA LEU A 17 -17.10 -1.97 -0.48
C LEU A 17 -16.22 -1.94 0.77
N GLY A 18 -14.90 -1.82 0.61
CA GLY A 18 -13.95 -1.85 1.73
C GLY A 18 -13.69 -3.24 2.28
N ARG A 19 -13.99 -4.30 1.52
CA ARG A 19 -13.70 -5.68 1.93
C ARG A 19 -12.25 -5.99 1.62
N PHE A 20 -11.43 -6.09 2.65
CA PHE A 20 -10.01 -6.40 2.58
C PHE A 20 -9.75 -7.90 2.69
N GLY A 21 -9.00 -8.37 1.71
CA GLY A 21 -8.55 -9.73 1.50
C GLY A 21 -9.55 -10.62 0.76
N VAL A 22 -10.33 -9.99 -0.13
CA VAL A 22 -11.16 -10.67 -1.14
C VAL A 22 -10.32 -11.45 -2.16
N ARG A 23 -9.05 -11.08 -2.34
CA ARG A 23 -8.08 -11.75 -3.21
C ARG A 23 -6.93 -12.41 -2.44
N ASP A 24 -7.05 -12.48 -1.13
CA ASP A 24 -6.06 -13.06 -0.21
C ASP A 24 -4.61 -12.52 -0.39
N CYS A 25 -4.45 -11.26 -0.82
CA CYS A 25 -3.12 -10.73 -1.17
C CYS A 25 -2.16 -10.59 0.02
N MET A 26 -2.71 -10.58 1.24
CA MET A 26 -1.97 -10.39 2.50
C MET A 26 -2.04 -11.62 3.42
N GLY A 27 -2.75 -12.69 3.05
CA GLY A 27 -2.82 -13.92 3.85
C GLY A 27 -3.20 -13.65 5.32
N ARG A 28 -2.45 -14.29 6.21
CA ARG A 28 -2.60 -14.21 7.68
C ARG A 28 -2.20 -12.87 8.29
N VAL A 29 -1.58 -11.95 7.55
CA VAL A 29 -1.29 -10.59 8.05
C VAL A 29 -2.59 -9.89 8.45
N ARG A 30 -3.70 -10.24 7.78
CA ARG A 30 -5.05 -9.74 8.10
C ARG A 30 -5.55 -10.19 9.47
N ASP A 31 -5.02 -11.27 10.02
CA ASP A 31 -5.45 -11.82 11.30
C ASP A 31 -4.83 -11.06 12.49
N LEU A 32 -3.71 -10.37 12.27
CA LEU A 32 -3.04 -9.53 13.27
C LEU A 32 -3.95 -8.45 13.85
N HIS A 33 -3.84 -8.14 15.14
CA HIS A 33 -4.66 -7.12 15.76
C HIS A 33 -4.20 -5.70 15.37
N PHE A 34 -5.06 -4.96 14.67
CA PHE A 34 -4.89 -3.56 14.28
C PHE A 34 -6.22 -2.82 14.41
N ASP A 35 -6.16 -1.51 14.61
CA ASP A 35 -7.30 -0.60 14.70
C ASP A 35 -7.56 0.11 13.37
N ALA A 36 -6.51 0.28 12.56
CA ALA A 36 -6.57 0.92 11.25
C ALA A 36 -5.62 0.26 10.25
N VAL A 37 -5.87 0.46 8.96
CA VAL A 37 -5.02 0.00 7.86
C VAL A 37 -4.79 1.13 6.86
N ILE A 38 -3.54 1.27 6.42
CA ILE A 38 -3.13 2.15 5.33
C ILE A 38 -2.54 1.28 4.22
N GLY A 39 -3.23 1.24 3.08
CA GLY A 39 -2.70 0.60 1.88
C GLY A 39 -1.90 1.59 1.05
N ILE A 40 -0.62 1.31 0.83
CA ILE A 40 0.24 2.14 -0.01
C ILE A 40 0.63 1.37 -1.27
N GLY A 41 0.83 2.04 -2.39
CA GLY A 41 1.41 1.40 -3.57
C GLY A 41 2.92 1.21 -3.40
N GLY A 42 3.43 0.08 -3.87
CA GLY A 42 4.87 -0.15 -4.00
C GLY A 42 5.51 0.79 -5.02
N ILE A 43 6.82 0.65 -5.24
CA ILE A 43 7.57 1.42 -6.26
C ILE A 43 8.06 0.53 -7.42
N GLY A 44 7.58 -0.71 -7.47
CA GLY A 44 7.92 -1.67 -8.52
C GLY A 44 7.07 -1.49 -9.80
N SER A 45 7.49 -2.15 -10.88
CA SER A 45 6.86 -2.05 -12.20
C SER A 45 5.35 -2.33 -12.18
N GLU A 46 4.90 -3.32 -11.42
CA GLU A 46 3.48 -3.67 -11.34
C GLU A 46 2.66 -2.53 -10.69
N ALA A 47 3.17 -1.92 -9.62
CA ALA A 47 2.51 -0.79 -8.98
C ALA A 47 2.47 0.45 -9.90
N CYS A 48 3.54 0.66 -10.69
CA CYS A 48 3.59 1.71 -11.71
C CYS A 48 2.55 1.48 -12.80
N SER A 49 2.45 0.26 -13.35
CA SER A 49 1.46 -0.09 -14.37
C SER A 49 0.02 0.05 -13.87
N ASN A 50 -0.21 -0.11 -12.57
CA ASN A 50 -1.50 0.10 -11.92
C ASN A 50 -1.76 1.56 -11.51
N GLY A 51 -0.81 2.48 -11.74
CA GLY A 51 -0.95 3.91 -11.43
C GLY A 51 -0.95 4.25 -9.93
N ILE A 52 -0.57 3.31 -9.07
CA ILE A 52 -0.59 3.44 -7.61
C ILE A 52 0.80 3.66 -6.99
N ALA A 53 1.85 3.67 -7.80
CA ALA A 53 3.21 3.68 -7.27
C ALA A 53 3.49 4.88 -6.36
N GLY A 54 4.01 4.61 -5.15
CA GLY A 54 4.33 5.67 -4.19
C GLY A 54 3.13 6.35 -3.51
N LYS A 55 1.89 5.92 -3.79
CA LYS A 55 0.66 6.63 -3.36
C LYS A 55 -0.03 5.96 -2.18
N ILE A 56 -0.77 6.75 -1.40
CA ILE A 56 -1.73 6.25 -0.43
C ILE A 56 -2.99 5.81 -1.19
N THR A 57 -3.23 4.51 -1.25
CA THR A 57 -4.27 3.94 -2.11
C THR A 57 -5.60 3.73 -1.42
N TRP A 58 -5.61 3.47 -0.12
CA TRP A 58 -6.84 3.35 0.66
C TRP A 58 -6.54 3.42 2.16
N ILE A 59 -7.56 3.74 2.93
CA ILE A 59 -7.48 3.80 4.40
C ILE A 59 -8.75 3.15 4.96
N GLY A 60 -8.58 2.30 5.97
CA GLY A 60 -9.69 1.69 6.72
C GLY A 60 -9.49 1.86 8.22
N LEU A 61 -10.57 2.15 8.95
CA LEU A 61 -10.58 2.32 10.39
C LEU A 61 -11.68 1.45 11.02
N ASN A 62 -11.41 0.97 12.24
CA ASN A 62 -12.28 0.09 13.02
C ASN A 62 -12.64 -1.21 12.27
N PRO A 63 -11.66 -2.12 12.08
CA PRO A 63 -11.87 -3.36 11.34
C PRO A 63 -12.85 -4.31 12.05
N LYS A 64 -13.77 -4.87 11.28
CA LYS A 64 -14.68 -5.96 11.65
C LYS A 64 -14.23 -7.20 10.89
N LYS A 65 -13.67 -8.16 11.62
CA LYS A 65 -13.12 -9.39 11.05
C LYS A 65 -14.17 -10.48 11.02
N ARG A 66 -14.26 -11.18 9.88
CA ARG A 66 -15.10 -12.36 9.69
C ARG A 66 -14.25 -13.48 9.11
N ALA A 67 -14.62 -14.73 9.39
CA ALA A 67 -14.01 -15.86 8.72
C ALA A 67 -14.24 -15.75 7.20
N ASN A 68 -13.20 -15.97 6.40
CA ASN A 68 -13.34 -16.05 4.96
C ASN A 68 -13.55 -17.52 4.57
N PRO A 69 -14.70 -17.92 4.01
CA PRO A 69 -14.93 -19.29 3.61
C PRO A 69 -14.07 -19.72 2.40
N TYR A 70 -13.42 -18.77 1.71
CA TYR A 70 -12.67 -19.02 0.47
C TYR A 70 -11.14 -18.83 0.59
N ALA A 71 -10.62 -18.47 1.77
CA ALA A 71 -9.18 -18.21 1.95
C ALA A 71 -8.72 -18.54 3.37
N GLU A 72 -7.39 -18.68 3.56
CA GLU A 72 -6.83 -18.95 4.90
C GLU A 72 -6.94 -17.75 5.86
N GLY A 73 -6.93 -16.51 5.35
CA GLY A 73 -7.00 -15.29 6.16
C GLY A 73 -8.41 -14.72 6.32
N THR A 74 -8.65 -13.98 7.40
CA THR A 74 -9.93 -13.34 7.70
C THR A 74 -10.33 -12.26 6.69
N LEU A 75 -11.62 -12.23 6.30
CA LEU A 75 -12.19 -11.12 5.56
C LEU A 75 -12.38 -9.94 6.51
N VAL A 76 -11.85 -8.78 6.16
CA VAL A 76 -11.90 -7.59 7.02
C VAL A 76 -12.76 -6.53 6.35
N GLU A 77 -13.82 -6.11 7.04
CA GLU A 77 -14.64 -4.94 6.70
C GLU A 77 -14.24 -3.77 7.60
N PHE A 78 -14.48 -2.53 7.20
CA PHE A 78 -14.17 -1.36 8.01
C PHE A 78 -15.42 -0.54 8.26
N GLU A 79 -15.51 0.08 9.43
CA GLU A 79 -16.60 1.01 9.73
C GLU A 79 -16.46 2.32 8.97
N GLN A 80 -15.23 2.80 8.86
CA GLN A 80 -14.88 3.95 8.03
C GLN A 80 -13.84 3.52 7.01
N PHE A 81 -14.09 3.85 5.74
CA PHE A 81 -13.28 3.41 4.63
C PHE A 81 -13.23 4.46 3.53
N VAL A 82 -12.05 4.66 2.97
CA VAL A 82 -11.85 5.46 1.74
C VAL A 82 -10.97 4.69 0.77
N LEU A 83 -11.40 4.65 -0.49
CA LEU A 83 -10.66 4.08 -1.60
C LEU A 83 -10.20 5.20 -2.53
N LEU A 84 -8.89 5.37 -2.67
CA LEU A 84 -8.27 6.45 -3.46
C LEU A 84 -7.62 5.91 -4.75
N GLU A 85 -6.99 4.74 -4.66
CA GLU A 85 -6.21 4.08 -5.72
C GLU A 85 -5.25 5.09 -6.40
N ALA A 86 -5.35 5.24 -7.73
CA ALA A 86 -4.50 6.14 -8.49
C ALA A 86 -4.71 7.63 -8.17
N LYS A 87 -5.84 8.01 -7.54
CA LYS A 87 -6.13 9.38 -7.10
C LYS A 87 -5.53 9.70 -5.73
N GLY A 88 -4.88 8.72 -5.10
CA GLY A 88 -4.20 8.90 -3.83
C GLY A 88 -3.08 9.93 -3.86
N PRO A 89 -2.89 10.72 -2.80
CA PRO A 89 -1.73 11.58 -2.67
C PRO A 89 -0.45 10.75 -2.52
N SER A 90 0.69 11.38 -2.78
CA SER A 90 2.00 10.76 -2.62
C SER A 90 2.31 10.54 -1.15
N LEU A 91 2.68 9.30 -0.77
CA LEU A 91 3.08 8.99 0.60
C LEU A 91 4.32 9.78 1.01
N GLN A 92 5.25 10.01 0.07
CA GLN A 92 6.48 10.76 0.33
C GLN A 92 6.23 12.22 0.74
N VAL A 93 5.11 12.80 0.29
CA VAL A 93 4.74 14.18 0.59
C VAL A 93 4.02 14.26 1.94
N GLU A 94 3.09 13.34 2.18
CA GLU A 94 2.23 13.36 3.38
C GLU A 94 2.91 12.76 4.62
N ALA A 95 3.80 11.79 4.41
CA ALA A 95 4.44 10.99 5.46
C ALA A 95 5.88 10.59 5.04
N PRO A 96 6.82 11.54 4.98
CA PRO A 96 8.17 11.30 4.48
C PRO A 96 8.97 10.27 5.30
N HIS A 97 8.82 10.20 6.62
CA HIS A 97 9.55 9.22 7.44
C HIS A 97 9.00 7.81 7.21
N LEU A 98 7.67 7.66 7.19
CA LEU A 98 7.01 6.40 6.87
C LEU A 98 7.32 5.95 5.44
N ALA A 99 7.30 6.87 4.47
CA ALA A 99 7.65 6.58 3.08
C ALA A 99 9.07 6.04 2.96
N ARG A 100 10.03 6.71 3.63
CA ARG A 100 11.42 6.28 3.68
C ARG A 100 11.55 4.86 4.23
N ARG A 101 10.93 4.60 5.40
CA ARG A 101 10.94 3.28 6.05
C ARG A 101 10.37 2.20 5.15
N MET A 102 9.25 2.50 4.50
CA MET A 102 8.59 1.57 3.61
C MET A 102 9.43 1.32 2.36
N TYR A 103 9.94 2.34 1.67
CA TYR A 103 10.56 2.18 0.33
C TYR A 103 12.06 1.88 0.33
N GLU A 104 12.85 2.44 1.25
CA GLU A 104 14.29 2.16 1.33
C GLU A 104 14.57 0.79 1.96
N GLY A 105 13.65 0.31 2.81
CA GLY A 105 13.72 -1.01 3.41
C GLY A 105 13.10 -2.12 2.54
N LYS A 106 13.46 -3.38 2.84
CA LYS A 106 12.76 -4.57 2.34
C LYS A 106 11.46 -4.85 3.14
N VAL A 107 10.72 -3.79 3.46
CA VAL A 107 9.51 -3.86 4.30
C VAL A 107 8.30 -4.08 3.39
N ARG A 108 7.53 -5.14 3.63
CA ARG A 108 6.24 -5.38 2.95
C ARG A 108 5.06 -4.78 3.72
N TYR A 109 5.14 -4.83 5.05
CA TYR A 109 4.18 -4.23 5.96
C TYR A 109 4.87 -3.80 7.26
N LEU A 110 4.25 -2.86 7.96
CA LEU A 110 4.66 -2.35 9.27
C LEU A 110 3.43 -2.33 10.19
N LEU A 111 3.62 -2.76 11.44
CA LEU A 111 2.54 -2.81 12.44
C LEU A 111 3.02 -2.42 13.84
N ASN A 112 4.10 -3.04 14.33
CA ASN A 112 4.55 -2.86 15.72
C ASN A 112 5.78 -1.95 15.86
N ASP A 113 6.60 -1.83 14.82
CA ASP A 113 7.94 -1.23 14.91
C ASP A 113 7.99 0.18 14.31
N TYR A 114 6.95 0.99 14.55
CA TYR A 114 6.97 2.40 14.18
C TYR A 114 7.89 3.19 15.11
N THR A 115 8.63 4.15 14.55
CA THR A 115 9.17 5.24 15.38
C THR A 115 8.06 6.22 15.76
N GLU A 116 8.31 7.12 16.71
CA GLU A 116 7.32 8.12 17.12
C GLU A 116 6.92 9.01 15.93
N GLU A 117 7.86 9.40 15.08
CA GLU A 117 7.61 10.21 13.88
C GLU A 117 6.78 9.45 12.84
N GLU A 118 7.14 8.19 12.56
CA GLU A 118 6.41 7.34 11.62
C GLU A 118 4.96 7.09 12.11
N GLN A 119 4.79 6.91 13.42
CA GLN A 119 3.48 6.70 14.03
C GLN A 119 2.62 7.97 13.94
N LEU A 120 3.18 9.15 14.21
CA LEU A 120 2.47 10.43 14.09
C LEU A 120 2.01 10.68 12.65
N GLU A 121 2.86 10.40 11.66
CA GLU A 121 2.52 10.50 10.25
C GLU A 121 1.39 9.52 9.86
N ALA A 122 1.47 8.27 10.32
CA ALA A 122 0.43 7.28 10.07
C ALA A 122 -0.91 7.69 10.71
N GLU A 123 -0.89 8.19 11.95
CA GLU A 123 -2.10 8.69 12.63
C GLU A 123 -2.70 9.91 11.92
N ALA A 124 -1.88 10.82 11.40
CA ALA A 124 -2.33 11.96 10.61
C ALA A 124 -3.07 11.52 9.33
N ILE A 125 -2.57 10.50 8.63
CA ILE A 125 -3.24 9.92 7.46
C ILE A 125 -4.60 9.31 7.86
N VAL A 126 -4.64 8.53 8.96
CA VAL A 126 -5.90 7.91 9.42
C VAL A 126 -6.93 8.96 9.84
N ASN A 127 -6.49 10.10 10.40
CA ASN A 127 -7.39 11.18 10.79
C ASN A 127 -8.14 11.83 9.62
N TRP A 128 -7.72 11.63 8.36
CA TRP A 128 -8.48 12.10 7.19
C TRP A 128 -9.91 11.53 7.16
N LEU A 129 -10.08 10.29 7.62
CA LEU A 129 -11.40 9.63 7.72
C LEU A 129 -12.29 10.29 8.79
N ARG A 130 -11.70 10.86 9.84
CA ARG A 130 -12.42 11.50 10.94
C ARG A 130 -12.78 12.95 10.62
N GLU A 131 -11.87 13.66 9.96
CA GLU A 131 -12.07 15.06 9.57
C GLU A 131 -12.97 15.20 8.34
N GLY A 132 -13.28 14.09 7.64
CA GLY A 132 -14.04 14.13 6.40
C GLY A 132 -13.35 14.94 5.32
N LYS A 133 -12.01 15.03 5.36
CA LYS A 133 -11.21 15.75 4.37
C LYS A 133 -11.54 15.17 3.00
N GLN A 134 -12.29 15.93 2.20
CA GLN A 134 -12.33 15.71 0.78
C GLN A 134 -10.90 15.95 0.30
N VAL A 135 -10.24 14.88 -0.14
CA VAL A 135 -8.97 14.95 -0.86
C VAL A 135 -9.21 15.86 -2.06
N ASN A 136 -8.88 17.14 -1.91
CA ASN A 136 -9.02 18.12 -2.97
C ASN A 136 -8.19 17.66 -4.15
N GLU A 137 -8.81 17.60 -5.32
CA GLU A 137 -8.16 17.34 -6.60
C GLU A 137 -6.98 18.30 -6.75
N VAL A 138 -5.76 17.79 -6.63
CA VAL A 138 -4.59 18.56 -7.05
C VAL A 138 -4.61 18.55 -8.57
N VAL A 139 -4.93 19.72 -9.11
CA VAL A 139 -4.89 20.12 -10.51
C VAL A 139 -3.58 19.64 -11.14
N GLY A 140 -3.71 19.11 -12.37
CA GLY A 140 -2.63 18.51 -13.13
C GLY A 140 -1.37 19.36 -13.23
N GLY A 141 -0.24 18.66 -13.13
CA GLY A 141 1.09 19.12 -13.49
C GLY A 141 1.87 17.92 -14.03
N GLU A 142 1.77 17.74 -15.34
CA GLU A 142 2.68 17.10 -16.29
C GLU A 142 3.55 15.92 -15.82
N ASP A 143 3.29 14.76 -16.45
CA ASP A 143 4.25 13.77 -16.94
C ASP A 143 5.66 13.80 -16.33
N SER A 144 5.80 13.28 -15.11
CA SER A 144 7.06 12.67 -14.72
C SER A 144 7.21 11.36 -15.50
N HIS A 145 7.80 11.46 -16.68
CA HIS A 145 8.30 10.34 -17.46
C HIS A 145 9.09 9.40 -16.53
N CYS A 146 8.46 8.31 -16.10
CA CYS A 146 9.13 7.19 -15.47
C CYS A 146 10.10 6.62 -16.51
N ARG A 147 11.34 7.11 -16.51
CA ARG A 147 12.41 6.49 -17.30
C ARG A 147 12.53 5.04 -16.83
N PRO A 148 12.37 4.04 -17.71
CA PRO A 148 12.65 2.67 -17.36
C PRO A 148 14.17 2.54 -17.28
N SER A 149 14.75 2.77 -16.11
CA SER A 149 16.11 2.29 -15.82
C SER A 149 16.05 0.79 -15.52
N CYS A 150 15.57 0.01 -16.49
CA CYS A 150 15.87 -1.40 -16.57
C CYS A 150 17.33 -1.52 -16.99
N ARG A 151 18.25 -1.67 -16.04
CA ARG A 151 19.53 -2.33 -16.34
C ARG A 151 19.19 -3.77 -16.71
N SER A 152 19.09 -4.01 -18.01
CA SER A 152 19.12 -5.33 -18.62
C SER A 152 20.40 -6.04 -18.20
N VAL A 153 20.31 -6.89 -17.17
CA VAL A 153 21.30 -7.95 -16.99
C VAL A 153 21.01 -8.98 -18.08
N ALA A 154 21.58 -8.73 -19.26
CA ALA A 154 21.66 -9.73 -20.30
C ALA A 154 22.45 -10.92 -19.74
N ARG A 155 21.76 -12.02 -19.43
CA ARG A 155 22.41 -13.32 -19.27
C ARG A 155 22.83 -13.78 -20.65
N GLU A 156 24.07 -13.47 -20.99
CA GLU A 156 24.76 -14.00 -22.16
C GLU A 156 24.82 -15.53 -22.02
N ARG A 157 24.16 -16.23 -22.94
CA ARG A 157 24.29 -17.68 -23.11
C ARG A 157 25.64 -17.93 -23.77
N ASP A 158 26.69 -18.14 -22.97
CA ASP A 158 27.96 -18.61 -23.53
C ASP A 158 27.78 -20.05 -24.01
N SER A 159 27.96 -20.21 -25.31
CA SER A 159 27.93 -21.45 -26.05
C SER A 159 29.37 -21.76 -26.46
N ARG A 160 30.09 -22.55 -25.65
CA ARG A 160 31.40 -23.14 -26.03
C ARG A 160 31.34 -24.63 -25.69
N LYS A 161 31.04 -25.50 -26.66
CA LYS A 161 31.99 -26.22 -27.53
C LYS A 161 33.23 -26.78 -26.79
N ARG A 162 33.21 -28.12 -26.68
CA ARG A 162 34.31 -29.11 -26.71
C ARG A 162 35.45 -29.00 -25.68
N CYS A 163 35.58 -30.04 -24.86
CA CYS A 163 36.48 -31.17 -25.15
C CYS A 163 35.74 -32.48 -24.86
#